data_AF-A0A946CKM6-F1
#
_entry.id   AF-A0A946CKM6-F1
#
_cell.length_a   1.000
_cell.length_b   1.000
_cell.length_c   1.000
_cell.angle_alpha   90.00
_cell.angle_beta   90.00
_cell.angle_gamma   90.00
#
_symmetry.space_group_name_H-M   'P 1'
#
loop_
_entity.id
_entity.type
_entity.pdbx_description
1 polymer ?
#
loop_
_entity_poly.entity_id
_entity_poly.type
_entity_poly.pdbx_seq_one_letter_code
_entity_poly.pdbx_strand_id
1 'polypeptide(L)'
;MQDKGFRVIPVNPRAAGETLLGEEVVASLKDITVPIDMVDIFQRSERVPPVVDEAIEVGAKVIWMQLTVRHDEAAKKAEDAGLTVIMDRCPKIEFARLSGELGWSGINTKVITSRRSRQIRA
;
A
#
# COMPACT_ATOMS: atom_id res chain seq x y z
N MET A 1 -2.17 -0.65 -8.34
CA MET A 1 -1.44 0.62 -8.16
C MET A 1 -0.50 0.89 -9.33
N GLN A 2 0.11 -0.12 -9.96
CA GLN A 2 0.93 0.07 -11.17
C GLN A 2 0.20 0.82 -12.31
N ASP A 3 -1.06 0.47 -12.59
CA ASP A 3 -1.88 1.21 -13.58
C ASP A 3 -2.15 2.68 -13.23
N LYS A 4 -1.84 3.09 -11.99
CA LYS A 4 -1.95 4.48 -11.51
C LYS A 4 -0.59 5.20 -11.54
N GLY A 5 0.43 4.61 -12.17
CA GLY A 5 1.76 5.19 -12.35
C GLY A 5 2.72 4.97 -11.18
N PHE A 6 2.35 4.14 -10.19
CA PHE A 6 3.25 3.82 -9.07
C PHE A 6 4.13 2.62 -9.43
N ARG A 7 5.43 2.72 -9.13
CA ARG A 7 6.30 1.53 -9.11
C ARG A 7 6.00 0.73 -7.84
N VAL A 8 5.73 -0.58 -7.99
CA VAL A 8 5.38 -1.46 -6.87
C VAL A 8 6.38 -2.60 -6.85
N ILE A 9 7.28 -2.59 -5.86
CA ILE A 9 8.31 -3.62 -5.70
C ILE A 9 7.78 -4.66 -4.70
N PRO A 10 7.56 -5.93 -5.12
CA PRO A 10 7.05 -6.96 -4.23
C PRO A 10 8.15 -7.48 -3.30
N VAL A 11 7.82 -7.59 -2.01
CA VAL A 11 8.74 -8.07 -0.96
C VAL A 11 8.15 -9.33 -0.33
N ASN A 12 8.77 -10.47 -0.55
CA ASN A 12 8.36 -11.75 0.03
C ASN A 12 9.52 -12.77 0.01
N PRO A 13 10.08 -13.12 1.18
CA PRO A 13 11.17 -14.11 1.28
C PRO A 13 10.86 -15.47 0.63
N ARG A 14 9.58 -15.86 0.56
CA ARG A 14 9.18 -17.18 0.03
C ARG A 14 9.15 -17.25 -1.48
N ALA A 15 9.08 -16.10 -2.15
CA ALA A 15 8.99 -15.99 -3.60
C ALA A 15 10.15 -15.14 -4.15
N ALA A 16 11.22 -14.96 -3.37
CA ALA A 16 12.36 -14.15 -3.78
C ALA A 16 13.01 -14.70 -5.06
N GLY A 17 13.29 -13.83 -6.03
CA GLY A 17 13.79 -14.18 -7.36
C GLY A 17 12.69 -14.56 -8.38
N GLU A 18 11.43 -14.67 -7.97
CA GLU A 18 10.31 -14.77 -8.91
C GLU A 18 9.97 -13.40 -9.52
N THR A 19 9.26 -13.40 -10.65
CA THR A 19 8.72 -12.19 -11.26
C THR A 19 7.22 -12.09 -10.97
N LEU A 20 6.79 -10.98 -10.39
CA LEU A 20 5.38 -10.68 -10.14
C LEU A 20 5.03 -9.35 -10.78
N LEU A 21 4.08 -9.38 -11.73
CA LEU A 21 3.60 -8.20 -12.45
C LEU A 21 4.74 -7.35 -13.06
N GLY A 22 5.75 -8.04 -13.61
CA GLY A 22 6.90 -7.41 -14.27
C GLY A 22 7.99 -6.86 -13.35
N GLU A 23 7.86 -7.01 -12.03
CA GLU A 23 8.90 -6.64 -11.05
C GLU A 23 9.46 -7.90 -10.39
N GLU A 24 10.76 -7.87 -10.07
CA GLU A 24 11.42 -8.95 -9.34
C GLU A 24 11.01 -8.89 -7.86
N VAL A 25 10.68 -10.05 -7.30
CA VAL A 25 10.36 -10.18 -5.88
C VAL A 25 11.65 -10.25 -5.08
N VAL A 26 11.81 -9.33 -4.14
CA VAL A 26 12.95 -9.32 -3.21
C VAL A 26 12.59 -9.98 -1.88
N ALA A 27 13.60 -10.43 -1.13
CA ALA A 27 13.37 -11.11 0.14
C ALA A 27 13.08 -10.12 1.29
N SER A 28 13.77 -8.98 1.32
CA SER A 28 13.67 -7.98 2.38
C SER A 28 13.59 -6.56 1.82
N LEU A 29 13.20 -5.59 2.66
CA LEU A 29 13.22 -4.18 2.26
C LEU A 29 14.65 -3.68 2.00
N LYS A 30 15.65 -4.30 2.64
CA LYS A 30 17.07 -3.94 2.53
C LYS A 30 17.68 -4.26 1.16
N ASP A 31 17.07 -5.19 0.43
CA ASP A 31 17.52 -5.57 -0.92
C ASP A 31 17.11 -4.53 -1.98
N ILE A 32 16.31 -3.53 -1.61
CA ILE A 32 15.85 -2.47 -2.50
C ILE A 32 16.87 -1.33 -2.50
N THR A 33 17.49 -1.08 -3.65
CA THR A 33 18.56 -0.06 -3.80
C THR A 33 18.05 1.32 -4.21
N VAL A 34 16.74 1.47 -4.43
CA VAL A 34 16.09 2.73 -4.78
C VAL A 34 15.36 3.33 -3.57
N PRO A 35 15.17 4.66 -3.50
CA PRO A 35 14.42 5.28 -2.42
C PRO A 35 12.99 4.71 -2.32
N ILE A 36 12.55 4.39 -1.10
CA ILE A 36 11.22 3.87 -0.81
C ILE A 36 10.36 5.00 -0.23
N ASP A 37 9.29 5.39 -0.94
CA ASP A 37 8.36 6.40 -0.41
C ASP A 37 7.38 5.80 0.62
N MET A 38 6.91 4.58 0.37
CA MET A 38 5.88 3.93 1.18
C MET A 38 6.11 2.42 1.25
N VAL A 39 5.98 1.85 2.46
CA VAL A 39 5.94 0.40 2.70
C VAL A 39 4.49 -0.01 2.94
N ASP A 40 3.94 -0.82 2.03
CA ASP A 40 2.57 -1.31 2.08
C ASP A 40 2.50 -2.75 2.61
N ILE A 41 1.91 -2.95 3.78
CA ILE A 41 2.04 -4.17 4.58
C ILE A 41 0.78 -5.04 4.44
N PHE A 42 0.94 -6.18 3.76
CA PHE A 42 -0.05 -7.26 3.61
C PHE A 42 0.21 -8.45 4.56
N GLN A 43 0.72 -8.18 5.75
CA GLN A 43 1.12 -9.19 6.72
C GLN A 43 0.20 -9.17 7.95
N ARG A 44 0.10 -10.29 8.66
CA ARG A 44 -0.61 -10.34 9.95
C ARG A 44 0.00 -9.33 10.94
N SER A 45 -0.84 -8.73 11.77
CA SER A 45 -0.46 -7.69 12.73
C SER A 45 0.74 -8.08 13.60
N GLU A 46 0.83 -9.34 14.05
CA GLU A 46 1.90 -9.82 14.94
C GLU A 46 3.28 -9.83 14.27
N ARG A 47 3.33 -9.75 12.93
CA ARG A 47 4.56 -9.74 12.14
C ARG A 47 4.89 -8.35 11.58
N VAL A 48 4.12 -7.33 11.94
CA VAL A 48 4.39 -5.93 11.58
C VAL A 48 5.66 -5.37 12.24
N PRO A 49 5.96 -5.64 13.53
CA PRO A 49 7.12 -5.03 14.19
C PRO A 49 8.45 -5.16 13.42
N PRO A 50 8.89 -6.34 12.94
CA PRO A 50 10.14 -6.43 12.19
C PRO A 50 10.10 -5.70 10.84
N VAL A 51 8.93 -5.59 10.21
CA VAL A 51 8.78 -4.84 8.94
C VAL A 51 8.91 -3.34 9.18
N VAL A 52 8.38 -2.83 10.30
CA VAL A 52 8.56 -1.44 10.70
C VAL A 52 10.03 -1.14 10.98
N ASP A 53 10.74 -2.05 11.63
CA ASP A 53 12.17 -1.88 11.92
C ASP A 53 13.00 -1.77 10.65
N GLU A 54 12.75 -2.66 9.68
CA GLU A 54 13.38 -2.58 8.37
C GLU A 54 13.01 -1.28 7.63
N ALA A 55 11.73 -0.87 7.68
CA ALA A 55 11.27 0.35 7.01
C ALA A 55 11.93 1.63 7.55
N ILE A 56 12.17 1.68 8.87
CA ILE A 56 12.92 2.78 9.51
C ILE A 56 14.37 2.74 9.02
N GLU A 57 15.01 1.57 8.99
CA GLU A 57 16.41 1.41 8.59
C GLU A 57 16.67 1.81 7.13
N VAL A 58 15.76 1.45 6.21
CA VAL A 58 15.85 1.82 4.79
C VAL A 58 15.39 3.26 4.51
N GLY A 59 14.92 3.98 5.52
CA GLY A 59 14.51 5.38 5.40
C GLY A 59 13.22 5.59 4.61
N ALA A 60 12.25 4.68 4.75
CA ALA A 60 10.93 4.86 4.17
C ALA A 60 10.22 6.09 4.78
N LYS A 61 9.34 6.76 4.03
CA LYS A 61 8.61 7.94 4.53
C LYS A 61 7.26 7.59 5.17
N VAL A 62 6.61 6.54 4.65
CA VAL A 62 5.26 6.13 5.06
C VAL A 62 5.22 4.64 5.34
N ILE A 63 4.64 4.27 6.48
CA ILE A 63 4.15 2.91 6.76
C ILE A 63 2.65 2.88 6.48
N TRP A 64 2.23 1.94 5.64
CA TRP A 64 0.84 1.70 5.34
C TRP A 64 0.45 0.27 5.73
N MET A 65 -0.36 0.12 6.77
CA MET A 65 -0.92 -1.17 7.18
C MET A 65 -2.29 -1.35 6.52
N GLN A 66 -2.44 -2.44 5.76
CA GLN A 66 -3.66 -2.75 5.03
C GLN A 66 -4.87 -2.97 5.95
N LEU A 67 -6.04 -3.14 5.34
CA LEU A 67 -7.27 -3.49 6.05
C LEU A 67 -7.04 -4.70 6.96
N THR A 68 -7.55 -4.61 8.18
CA THR A 68 -7.40 -5.59 9.28
C THR A 68 -5.98 -5.75 9.84
N VAL A 69 -5.00 -4.98 9.34
CA VAL A 69 -3.64 -4.92 9.89
C VAL A 69 -3.50 -3.66 10.75
N ARG A 70 -3.28 -3.87 12.05
CA ARG A 70 -3.11 -2.79 13.05
C ARG A 70 -2.17 -3.25 14.15
N HIS A 71 -1.16 -2.44 14.47
CA HIS A 71 -0.23 -2.71 15.56
C HIS A 71 0.25 -1.41 16.20
N ASP A 72 -0.40 -1.01 17.30
CA ASP A 72 -0.25 0.34 17.87
C ASP A 72 1.15 0.63 18.41
N GLU A 73 1.84 -0.36 19.00
CA GLU A 73 3.22 -0.15 19.48
C GLU A 73 4.22 0.02 18.32
N ALA A 74 3.98 -0.63 17.19
CA ALA A 74 4.85 -0.54 16.02
C ALA A 74 4.58 0.76 15.26
N ALA A 75 3.31 1.18 15.21
CA ALA A 75 2.94 2.51 14.72
C ALA A 75 3.64 3.60 15.52
N LYS A 76 3.56 3.54 16.85
CA LYS A 76 4.26 4.51 17.71
C LYS A 76 5.77 4.54 17.45
N LYS A 77 6.41 3.38 17.35
CA LYS A 77 7.84 3.29 17.03
C LYS A 77 8.20 3.95 15.69
N ALA A 78 7.37 3.75 14.66
CA ALA A 78 7.56 4.38 13.35
C ALA A 78 7.35 5.91 13.42
N GLU A 79 6.32 6.36 14.14
CA GLU A 79 6.02 7.79 14.34
C GLU A 79 7.16 8.50 15.11
N ASP A 80 7.67 7.87 16.17
CA ASP A 80 8.82 8.37 16.95
C ASP A 80 10.10 8.47 16.09
N ALA A 81 10.21 7.63 15.05
CA ALA A 81 11.29 7.68 14.05
C ALA A 81 11.01 8.68 12.89
N GLY A 82 9.87 9.37 12.91
CA GLY A 82 9.50 10.41 11.95
C GLY A 82 8.73 9.93 10.71
N LEU A 83 8.28 8.67 10.68
CA LEU A 83 7.49 8.13 9.58
C LEU A 83 6.01 8.50 9.74
N THR A 84 5.32 8.71 8.64
CA THR A 84 3.85 8.79 8.65
C THR A 84 3.27 7.38 8.72
N VAL A 85 2.35 7.13 9.64
CA VAL A 85 1.70 5.82 9.79
C VAL A 85 0.24 5.89 9.42
N ILE A 86 -0.19 4.98 8.55
CA ILE A 86 -1.59 4.79 8.16
C ILE A 86 -1.95 3.34 8.48
N MET A 87 -3.00 3.14 9.27
CA MET A 87 -3.45 1.82 9.69
C MET A 87 -4.87 1.53 9.25
N ASP A 88 -5.16 0.25 8.97
CA ASP A 88 -6.49 -0.25 8.60
C ASP A 88 -7.10 0.50 7.42
N ARG A 89 -6.31 0.73 6.36
CA ARG A 89 -6.77 1.38 5.13
C ARG A 89 -6.23 0.65 3.92
N CYS A 90 -6.95 0.70 2.79
CA CYS A 90 -6.45 0.18 1.52
C CYS A 90 -6.09 1.35 0.59
N PRO A 91 -4.85 1.45 0.08
CA PRO A 91 -4.45 2.49 -0.87
C PRO A 91 -5.32 2.52 -2.11
N LYS A 92 -5.79 1.37 -2.61
CA LYS A 92 -6.71 1.32 -3.75
C LYS A 92 -8.05 2.01 -3.46
N ILE A 93 -8.62 1.77 -2.28
CA ILE A 93 -9.91 2.35 -1.86
C ILE A 93 -9.71 3.85 -1.59
N GLU A 94 -8.67 4.22 -0.86
CA GLU A 94 -8.36 5.62 -0.55
C GLU A 94 -8.02 6.42 -1.81
N PHE A 95 -7.27 5.83 -2.75
CA PHE A 95 -7.00 6.45 -4.04
C PHE A 95 -8.30 6.72 -4.78
N ALA A 96 -9.18 5.72 -4.94
CA ALA A 96 -10.46 5.90 -5.63
C ALA A 96 -11.37 6.94 -4.94
N ARG A 97 -11.34 6.99 -3.60
CA ARG A 97 -12.09 7.96 -2.79
C ARG A 97 -11.59 9.38 -3.02
N LEU A 98 -10.28 9.59 -3.09
CA LEU A 98 -9.64 10.90 -3.17
C LEU A 98 -9.48 11.40 -4.62
N SER A 99 -9.39 10.50 -5.61
CA SER A 99 -9.28 10.85 -7.03
C SER A 99 -10.63 11.07 -7.73
N GLY A 100 -11.73 10.71 -7.07
CA GLY A 100 -13.09 10.79 -7.63
C GLY A 100 -13.48 9.59 -8.50
N GLU A 101 -12.64 8.56 -8.62
CA GLU A 101 -12.93 7.35 -9.40
C GLU A 101 -14.13 6.55 -8.89
N LEU A 102 -14.47 6.66 -7.59
CA LEU A 102 -15.71 6.09 -7.06
C LEU A 102 -16.96 6.61 -7.81
N GLY A 103 -16.92 7.85 -8.28
CA GLY A 103 -17.99 8.47 -9.06
C GLY A 103 -18.25 7.77 -10.40
N TRP A 104 -17.23 7.16 -11.01
CA TRP A 104 -17.38 6.40 -12.27
C TRP A 104 -18.27 5.16 -12.11
N SER A 105 -18.29 4.61 -10.90
CA SER A 105 -19.16 3.48 -10.52
C SER A 105 -20.51 3.94 -9.96
N GLY A 106 -20.85 5.23 -10.06
CA GLY A 106 -22.11 5.80 -9.58
C GLY A 106 -22.15 6.05 -8.07
N ILE A 107 -21.03 5.91 -7.36
CA ILE A 107 -20.97 6.13 -5.91
C ILE A 107 -20.84 7.63 -5.63
N ASN A 108 -21.69 8.14 -4.72
CA ASN A 108 -21.68 9.54 -4.26
C ASN A 108 -21.80 10.59 -5.40
N THR A 109 -22.42 10.25 -6.54
CA THR A 109 -22.64 11.15 -7.67
C THR A 109 -23.83 12.10 -7.50
N LYS A 110 -24.67 11.86 -6.47
CA LYS A 110 -25.99 12.49 -6.29
C LYS A 110 -26.97 12.23 -7.45
N VAL A 111 -26.68 11.25 -8.31
CA VAL A 111 -27.55 10.84 -9.43
C VAL A 111 -27.98 9.39 -9.24
N ILE A 112 -29.28 9.16 -9.12
CA ILE A 112 -29.86 7.82 -9.12
C ILE A 112 -30.28 7.50 -10.55
N THR A 113 -29.70 6.46 -11.16
CA THR A 113 -30.01 6.04 -12.53
C THR A 113 -29.94 4.51 -12.64
N SER A 114 -30.85 3.93 -13.43
CA SER A 114 -30.82 2.51 -13.80
C SER A 114 -29.97 2.21 -15.03
N ARG A 115 -29.46 3.25 -15.70
CA ARG A 115 -28.60 3.11 -16.88
C ARG A 115 -27.20 2.69 -16.45
N ARG A 116 -26.70 1.61 -17.05
CA ARG A 116 -25.32 1.14 -16.81
C ARG A 116 -24.34 2.26 -17.21
N SER A 117 -23.44 2.64 -16.30
CA SER A 117 -22.37 3.57 -16.65
C SER A 117 -21.56 2.95 -17.78
N ARG A 118 -21.31 3.72 -18.85
CA ARG A 118 -20.37 3.28 -19.90
C ARG A 118 -19.03 3.07 -19.21
N GLN A 119 -18.58 1.82 -19.15
CA GLN A 119 -17.30 1.46 -18.55
C GLN A 119 -16.22 2.40 -19.09
N ILE A 120 -15.54 3.11 -18.19
CA ILE A 120 -14.25 3.71 -18.50
C ILE A 120 -13.29 2.53 -18.53
N ARG A 121 -12.92 2.11 -19.75
CA ARG A 121 -11.79 1.21 -19.94
C ARG A 121 -10.56 1.99 -19.45
N ALA A 122 -10.04 1.59 -18.29
CA ALA A 122 -8.67 1.90 -17.91
C ALA A 122 -7.74 1.04 -18.77
#